data_AF-A0A2E1TNF5-F1
#
_entry.id   AF-A0A2E1TNF5-F1
#
_cell.length_a   1.000
_cell.length_b   1.000
_cell.length_c   1.000
_cell.angle_alpha   90.00
_cell.angle_beta   90.00
_cell.angle_gamma   90.00
#
_symmetry.space_group_name_H-M   'P 1'
#
loop_
_entity.id
_entity.type
_entity.pdbx_description
1 polymer ?
#
loop_
_entity_poly.entity_id
_entity_poly.type
_entity_poly.pdbx_seq_one_letter_code
_entity_poly.pdbx_strand_id
1 'polypeptide(L)'
;MRKLKNLFLTILFTNLLVSCGGNDVVVKIYDAFEYNCTTDEYRVLKENFILPFMKKNKWYTKEEFHEANVEHALEPYKNLPMSDSSLAKITPSRELSESMLGEMIMNVDCENPQDIKF
;
A
#
# COMPACT_ATOMS: atom_id res chain seq x y z
N MET A 1 31.66 -32.45 -38.50
CA MET A 1 31.15 -31.54 -39.55
C MET A 1 29.71 -31.92 -39.88
N ARG A 2 28.76 -30.98 -39.70
CA ARG A 2 27.47 -30.81 -40.41
C ARG A 2 26.43 -31.94 -40.26
N LYS A 3 25.13 -31.72 -40.04
CA LYS A 3 24.24 -30.57 -39.89
C LYS A 3 22.90 -31.23 -39.47
N LEU A 4 22.49 -31.16 -38.21
CA LEU A 4 21.04 -31.26 -37.91
C LEU A 4 20.53 -29.84 -37.76
N LYS A 5 20.14 -29.28 -38.90
CA LYS A 5 19.30 -28.08 -38.98
C LYS A 5 17.90 -28.48 -38.51
N ASN A 6 17.66 -28.48 -37.20
CA ASN A 6 16.30 -28.60 -36.70
C ASN A 6 15.70 -27.21 -36.57
N LEU A 7 14.99 -26.86 -37.64
CA LEU A 7 13.72 -26.14 -37.67
C LEU A 7 13.43 -25.25 -36.44
N PHE A 8 13.89 -24.00 -36.50
CA PHE A 8 13.17 -22.90 -35.87
C PHE A 8 11.89 -22.68 -36.68
N LEU A 9 10.82 -23.36 -36.28
CA LEU A 9 9.47 -23.07 -36.76
C LEU A 9 8.64 -22.53 -35.60
N THR A 10 8.61 -21.20 -35.57
CA THR A 10 7.46 -20.35 -35.25
C THR A 10 6.18 -21.07 -34.82
N ILE A 11 5.65 -20.72 -33.64
CA ILE A 11 4.25 -20.40 -33.32
C ILE A 11 4.32 -19.70 -31.95
N LEU A 12 4.29 -18.36 -31.92
CA LEU A 12 3.08 -17.58 -31.62
C LEU A 12 2.26 -18.21 -30.49
N PHE A 13 2.38 -17.68 -29.28
CA PHE A 13 1.27 -17.00 -28.60
C PHE A 13 1.90 -16.22 -27.46
N THR A 14 2.28 -14.99 -27.77
CA THR A 14 2.37 -13.91 -26.80
C THR A 14 0.98 -13.75 -26.18
N ASN A 15 0.68 -14.54 -25.15
CA ASN A 15 -0.29 -14.12 -24.14
C ASN A 15 0.40 -13.08 -23.25
N LEU A 16 0.83 -11.99 -23.88
CA LEU A 16 0.78 -10.69 -23.25
C LEU A 16 -0.71 -10.40 -23.08
N LEU A 17 -1.31 -11.03 -22.07
CA LEU A 17 -2.41 -10.39 -21.35
C LEU A 17 -1.75 -9.19 -20.65
N VAL A 18 -1.41 -8.16 -21.43
CA VAL A 18 -1.51 -6.81 -20.91
C VAL A 18 -3.00 -6.70 -20.68
N SER A 19 -3.43 -7.08 -19.47
CA SER A 19 -4.71 -6.62 -18.97
C SER A 19 -4.68 -5.13 -19.22
N CYS A 20 -5.56 -4.65 -20.10
CA CYS A 20 -5.95 -3.25 -20.13
C CYS A 20 -6.65 -2.97 -18.79
N GLY A 21 -5.90 -3.02 -17.70
CA GLY A 21 -6.28 -2.41 -16.45
C GLY A 21 -6.35 -0.92 -16.76
N GLY A 22 -7.48 -0.30 -16.44
CA GLY A 22 -7.59 1.15 -16.54
C GLY A 22 -6.39 1.80 -15.87
N ASN A 23 -5.99 2.98 -16.37
CA ASN A 23 -4.98 3.76 -15.66
C ASN A 23 -5.49 4.00 -14.24
N ASP A 24 -4.65 3.68 -13.25
CA ASP A 24 -4.96 3.94 -11.83
C ASP A 24 -5.35 5.41 -11.64
N VAL A 25 -6.47 5.63 -10.95
CA VAL A 25 -6.93 6.96 -10.56
C VAL A 25 -6.30 7.31 -9.22
N VAL A 26 -5.23 8.08 -9.26
CA VAL A 26 -4.49 8.49 -8.06
C VAL A 26 -4.77 9.96 -7.74
N VAL A 27 -5.20 10.22 -6.50
CA VAL A 27 -5.43 11.56 -5.95
C VAL A 27 -4.28 11.92 -5.02
N LYS A 28 -3.66 13.09 -5.23
CA LYS A 28 -2.69 13.66 -4.28
C LYS A 28 -3.39 14.48 -3.21
N ILE A 29 -2.91 14.34 -1.99
CA ILE A 29 -3.45 15.03 -0.82
C ILE A 29 -2.33 15.85 -0.19
N TYR A 30 -2.42 17.17 -0.31
CA TYR A 30 -1.49 18.16 0.24
C TYR A 30 -0.02 17.93 -0.11
N ASP A 31 0.26 17.35 -1.29
CA ASP A 31 1.59 16.88 -1.72
C ASP A 31 2.33 16.02 -0.66
N ALA A 32 1.57 15.39 0.24
CA ALA A 32 2.08 14.60 1.36
C ALA A 32 1.69 13.14 1.24
N PHE A 33 0.51 12.87 0.69
CA PHE A 33 -0.05 11.55 0.54
C PHE A 33 -0.59 11.37 -0.88
N GLU A 34 -0.72 10.12 -1.26
CA GLU A 34 -1.50 9.71 -2.42
C GLU A 34 -2.45 8.59 -2.02
N TYR A 35 -3.63 8.62 -2.62
CA TYR A 35 -4.64 7.58 -2.52
C TYR A 35 -5.01 7.10 -3.92
N ASN A 36 -5.02 5.79 -4.11
CA ASN A 36 -5.39 5.15 -5.36
C ASN A 36 -6.86 4.74 -5.27
N CYS A 37 -7.73 5.51 -5.92
CA CYS A 37 -9.17 5.24 -6.02
C CYS A 37 -9.50 3.93 -6.76
N THR A 38 -8.54 3.38 -7.53
CA THR A 38 -8.72 2.13 -8.26
C THR A 38 -8.39 0.91 -7.39
N THR A 39 -7.35 1.00 -6.55
CA THR A 39 -6.86 -0.15 -5.76
C THR A 39 -7.17 -0.05 -4.26
N ASP A 40 -7.71 1.07 -3.77
CA ASP A 40 -7.93 1.34 -2.33
C ASP A 40 -6.62 1.26 -1.52
N GLU A 41 -5.53 1.72 -2.15
CA GLU A 41 -4.20 1.80 -1.57
C GLU A 41 -3.79 3.25 -1.31
N TYR A 42 -2.89 3.45 -0.36
CA TYR A 42 -2.37 4.77 -0.04
C TYR A 42 -0.86 4.72 0.19
N ARG A 43 -0.21 5.86 -0.01
CA ARG A 43 1.22 6.02 0.26
C ARG A 43 1.55 7.41 0.78
N VAL A 44 2.64 7.50 1.53
CA VAL A 44 3.26 8.77 1.90
C VAL A 44 4.31 9.16 0.87
N LEU A 45 4.32 10.42 0.46
CA LEU A 45 5.29 10.97 -0.50
C LEU A 45 6.56 11.51 0.17
N LYS A 46 6.51 11.68 1.49
CA LYS A 46 7.61 12.16 2.33
C LYS A 46 7.59 11.44 3.67
N GLU A 47 8.71 11.49 4.39
CA GLU A 47 8.74 11.03 5.77
C GLU A 47 7.68 11.78 6.57
N ASN A 48 6.88 11.03 7.33
CA ASN A 48 5.71 11.57 8.01
C ASN A 48 5.87 11.37 9.51
N PHE A 49 5.83 12.47 10.27
CA PHE A 49 5.94 12.42 11.72
C PHE A 49 4.71 11.79 12.40
N ILE A 50 3.53 11.94 11.81
CA ILE A 50 2.27 11.38 12.30
C ILE A 50 2.19 9.86 12.02
N LEU A 51 2.73 9.43 10.87
CA LEU A 51 2.73 8.04 10.41
C LEU A 51 4.17 7.53 10.20
N PRO A 52 4.99 7.48 11.26
CA PRO A 52 6.42 7.17 11.14
C PRO A 52 6.69 5.73 10.69
N PHE A 53 5.69 4.86 10.77
CA PHE A 53 5.75 3.46 10.36
C PHE A 53 5.51 3.25 8.85
N MET A 54 5.04 4.28 8.14
CA MET A 54 4.87 4.23 6.70
C MET A 54 6.17 4.54 5.96
N LYS A 55 6.56 3.65 5.05
CA LYS A 55 7.73 3.84 4.18
C LYS A 55 7.38 4.79 3.03
N LYS A 56 8.25 5.76 2.78
CA LYS A 56 8.14 6.70 1.65
C LYS A 56 7.97 5.94 0.32
N ASN A 57 7.00 6.37 -0.47
CA ASN A 57 6.66 5.85 -1.80
C ASN A 57 6.22 4.36 -1.85
N LYS A 58 6.09 3.68 -0.71
CA LYS A 58 5.47 2.34 -0.66
C LYS A 58 3.94 2.51 -0.64
N TRP A 59 3.25 1.79 -1.52
CA TRP A 59 1.80 1.60 -1.45
C TRP A 59 1.45 0.60 -0.34
N TYR A 60 0.42 0.92 0.41
CA TYR A 60 -0.12 0.09 1.48
C TYR A 60 -1.59 -0.17 1.20
N THR A 61 -1.96 -1.45 1.26
CA THR A 61 -3.35 -1.84 1.50
C THR A 61 -3.73 -1.58 2.97
N LYS A 62 -5.04 -1.55 3.26
CA LYS A 62 -5.57 -1.47 4.64
C LYS A 62 -4.94 -2.49 5.58
N GLU A 63 -4.72 -3.71 5.10
CA GLU A 63 -4.08 -4.78 5.86
C GLU A 63 -2.62 -4.46 6.15
N GLU A 64 -1.83 -4.13 5.13
CA GLU A 64 -0.39 -3.85 5.31
C GLU A 64 -0.13 -2.65 6.23
N PHE A 65 -1.01 -1.66 6.24
CA PHE A 65 -0.89 -0.53 7.17
C PHE A 65 -1.26 -0.93 8.58
N HIS A 66 -2.30 -1.75 8.76
CA HIS A 66 -2.63 -2.28 10.07
C HIS A 66 -1.45 -3.09 10.63
N GLU A 67 -0.87 -3.98 9.82
CA GLU A 67 0.33 -4.75 10.18
C GLU A 67 1.51 -3.84 10.53
N ALA A 68 1.79 -2.82 9.72
CA ALA A 68 2.87 -1.87 9.98
C ALA A 68 2.63 -1.02 11.24
N ASN A 69 1.38 -0.64 11.52
CA ASN A 69 0.99 0.07 12.74
C ASN A 69 1.18 -0.83 13.98
N VAL A 70 0.77 -2.10 13.88
CA VAL A 70 0.97 -3.10 14.95
C VAL A 70 2.46 -3.34 15.20
N GLU A 71 3.25 -3.58 14.14
CA GLU A 71 4.69 -3.81 14.26
C GLU A 71 5.37 -2.62 14.95
N HIS A 72 5.03 -1.40 14.52
CA HIS A 72 5.58 -0.18 15.10
C HIS A 72 5.17 0.03 16.57
N ALA A 73 3.90 -0.19 16.90
CA ALA A 73 3.39 -0.04 18.26
C ALA A 73 4.03 -1.04 19.24
N LEU A 74 4.34 -2.26 18.77
CA LEU A 74 4.93 -3.32 19.58
C LEU A 74 6.46 -3.30 19.62
N GLU A 75 7.13 -2.59 18.70
CA GLU A 75 8.59 -2.47 18.62
C GLU A 75 9.26 -2.16 19.97
N PRO A 76 8.78 -1.17 20.78
CA PRO A 76 9.40 -0.84 22.06
C PRO A 76 9.35 -1.97 23.10
N TYR A 77 8.48 -2.97 22.89
CA TYR A 77 8.21 -4.03 23.84
C TYR A 77 8.82 -5.38 23.44
N LYS A 78 9.45 -5.50 22.25
CA LYS A 78 9.98 -6.78 21.72
C LYS A 78 10.95 -7.50 22.66
N ASN A 79 11.68 -6.78 23.50
CA ASN A 79 12.67 -7.34 24.43
C ASN A 79 12.22 -7.34 25.89
N LEU A 80 10.95 -7.00 26.17
CA LEU A 80 10.40 -6.96 27.51
C LEU A 80 9.64 -8.27 27.80
N PRO A 81 9.71 -8.80 29.04
CA PRO A 81 8.96 -9.99 29.43
C PRO A 81 7.48 -9.65 29.65
N MET A 82 6.78 -9.35 28.56
CA MET A 82 5.35 -9.04 28.53
C MET A 82 4.54 -10.30 28.21
N SER A 83 3.37 -10.44 28.83
CA SER A 83 2.42 -11.49 28.43
C SER A 83 1.70 -11.12 27.13
N ASP A 84 1.25 -12.11 26.37
CA ASP A 84 0.38 -11.90 25.19
C ASP A 84 -0.86 -11.08 25.55
N SER A 85 -1.44 -11.31 26.73
CA SER A 85 -2.58 -10.56 27.23
C SER A 85 -2.28 -9.08 27.52
N SER A 86 -1.02 -8.74 27.81
CA SER A 86 -0.59 -7.35 27.99
C SER A 86 -0.29 -6.70 26.65
N LEU A 87 0.37 -7.43 25.73
CA LEU A 87 0.60 -6.98 24.34
C LEU A 87 -0.72 -6.72 23.61
N ALA A 88 -1.73 -7.59 23.78
CA ALA A 88 -3.04 -7.42 23.16
C ALA A 88 -3.75 -6.12 23.58
N LYS A 89 -3.50 -5.60 24.79
CA LYS A 89 -4.10 -4.33 25.28
C LYS A 89 -3.49 -3.09 24.64
N ILE A 90 -2.26 -3.18 24.15
CA ILE A 90 -1.54 -2.07 23.51
C ILE A 90 -1.49 -2.20 21.99
N THR A 91 -1.82 -3.38 21.46
CA THR A 91 -1.89 -3.64 20.02
C THR A 91 -3.00 -2.78 19.42
N PRO A 92 -2.70 -1.92 18.42
CA PRO A 92 -3.73 -1.16 17.72
C PRO A 92 -4.80 -2.09 17.17
N SER A 93 -6.07 -1.67 17.22
CA SER A 93 -7.13 -2.40 16.53
C SER A 93 -7.11 -2.10 15.03
N ARG A 94 -7.73 -2.99 14.25
CA ARG A 94 -7.98 -2.75 12.83
C ARG A 94 -8.85 -1.50 12.63
N GLU A 95 -9.91 -1.35 13.43
CA GLU A 95 -10.80 -0.19 13.38
C GLU A 95 -10.05 1.13 13.62
N LEU A 96 -9.14 1.16 14.61
CA LEU A 96 -8.32 2.35 14.85
C LEU A 96 -7.43 2.65 13.63
N SER A 97 -6.83 1.61 13.04
CA SER A 97 -5.96 1.77 11.87
C SER A 97 -6.75 2.29 10.66
N GLU A 98 -7.93 1.74 10.40
CA GLU A 98 -8.81 2.18 9.32
C GLU A 98 -9.37 3.60 9.55
N SER A 99 -9.65 3.96 10.80
CA SER A 99 -10.04 5.34 11.16
C SER A 99 -8.92 6.34 10.84
N MET A 100 -7.66 6.02 11.14
CA MET A 100 -6.52 6.88 10.78
C MET A 100 -6.44 7.11 9.27
N LEU A 101 -6.71 6.07 8.46
CA LEU A 101 -6.75 6.20 7.01
C LEU A 101 -7.93 7.04 6.54
N GLY A 102 -9.10 6.82 7.13
CA GLY A 102 -10.31 7.58 6.83
C GLY A 102 -10.10 9.08 7.00
N GLU A 103 -9.42 9.51 8.06
CA GLU A 103 -9.07 10.92 8.29
C GLU A 103 -8.15 11.47 7.18
N MET A 104 -7.21 10.66 6.67
CA MET A 104 -6.31 11.09 5.60
C MET A 104 -7.01 11.29 4.26
N ILE A 105 -8.02 10.45 3.97
CA ILE A 105 -8.71 10.42 2.69
C ILE A 105 -10.12 11.04 2.74
N MET A 106 -10.50 11.65 3.86
CA MET A 106 -11.86 12.14 4.12
C MET A 106 -12.42 13.05 3.02
N ASN A 107 -11.56 13.84 2.37
CA ASN A 107 -11.96 14.78 1.31
C ASN A 107 -11.76 14.24 -0.11
N VAL A 108 -11.38 12.97 -0.25
CA VAL A 108 -11.17 12.36 -1.57
C VAL A 108 -12.50 11.92 -2.15
N ASP A 109 -12.85 12.50 -3.30
CA ASP A 109 -13.98 12.09 -4.12
C ASP A 109 -13.46 11.24 -5.30
N CYS A 110 -13.65 9.92 -5.24
CA CYS A 110 -13.26 9.02 -6.32
C CYS A 110 -14.20 9.04 -7.52
N GLU A 111 -15.41 9.59 -7.40
CA GLU A 111 -16.35 9.77 -8.52
C GLU A 111 -15.96 11.00 -9.35
N ASN A 112 -15.32 11.99 -8.73
CA ASN A 112 -14.75 13.18 -9.38
C ASN A 112 -13.33 13.47 -8.84
N PRO A 113 -12.32 12.68 -9.26
CA PRO A 113 -10.97 12.71 -8.68
C PRO A 113 -10.26 14.04 -8.95
N GLN A 114 -9.89 14.73 -7.88
CA GLN A 114 -9.11 15.97 -7.93
C GLN A 114 -8.06 15.98 -6.82
N ASP A 115 -6.86 16.45 -7.15
CA ASP A 115 -5.82 16.68 -6.15
C ASP A 115 -6.29 17.70 -5.11
N ILE A 116 -6.13 17.35 -3.84
CA ILE A 116 -6.47 18.20 -2.70
C ILE A 116 -5.25 19.04 -2.35
N LYS A 117 -5.41 20.37 -2.37
CA LYS A 117 -4.35 21.36 -2.14
C LYS A 117 -4.66 22.23 -0.92
N PHE A 118 -3.65 22.96 -0.43
CA PHE A 118 -3.79 24.00 0.59
C PHE A 118 -4.40 25.29 0.02
#